data_AF-A0A945Q2Z4-F1
#
_entry.id   AF-A0A945Q2Z4-F1
#
_cell.length_a   1.000
_cell.length_b   1.000
_cell.length_c   1.000
_cell.angle_alpha   90.00
_cell.angle_beta   90.00
_cell.angle_gamma   90.00
#
_symmetry.space_group_name_H-M   'P 1'
#
loop_
_entity.id
_entity.type
_entity.pdbx_description
1 polymer ?
#
loop_
_entity_poly.entity_id
_entity_poly.type
_entity_poly.pdbx_seq_one_letter_code
_entity_poly.pdbx_strand_id
1 'polypeptide(L)'
;MEKNDQLFMQLLYMFHTSAMQGLGKMADPTGKVNRNLEYVSQTIDLMEMLKDKTKGNISEDIEKVLEGMLSELRLNYVDEKAKPEEKKVEEKPKDE
;
A
#
# COMPACT_ATOMS: atom_id res chain seq x y z
N MET A 1 -14.54 -11.13 -16.80
CA MET A 1 -14.11 -11.06 -15.39
C MET A 1 -15.37 -11.01 -14.55
N GLU A 2 -15.54 -11.96 -13.62
CA GLU A 2 -16.74 -12.01 -12.79
C GLU A 2 -16.84 -10.80 -11.86
N LYS A 3 -18.03 -10.48 -11.36
CA LYS A 3 -18.22 -9.35 -10.42
C LYS A 3 -17.32 -9.48 -9.18
N ASN A 4 -17.14 -10.69 -8.67
CA ASN A 4 -16.31 -10.94 -7.48
C ASN A 4 -14.83 -10.66 -7.74
N ASP A 5 -14.33 -11.04 -8.93
CA ASP A 5 -12.98 -10.73 -9.37
C ASP A 5 -12.74 -9.21 -9.44
N GLN A 6 -13.70 -8.46 -9.98
CA GLN A 6 -13.62 -7.00 -10.05
C GLN A 6 -13.57 -6.36 -8.66
N LEU A 7 -14.41 -6.83 -7.74
CA LEU A 7 -14.44 -6.34 -6.35
C LEU A 7 -13.13 -6.70 -5.61
N PHE A 8 -12.59 -7.89 -5.85
CA PHE A 8 -11.32 -8.29 -5.25
C PHE A 8 -10.17 -7.45 -5.79
N MET A 9 -10.11 -7.22 -7.10
CA MET A 9 -9.13 -6.30 -7.70
C MET A 9 -9.25 -4.89 -7.11
N GLN A 10 -10.45 -4.36 -6.94
CA GLN A 10 -10.67 -3.07 -6.31
C GLN A 10 -10.13 -3.04 -4.86
N LEU A 11 -10.36 -4.11 -4.09
CA LEU A 11 -9.81 -4.25 -2.74
C LEU A 11 -8.27 -4.23 -2.74
N LEU A 12 -7.63 -4.96 -3.66
CA LEU A 12 -6.17 -4.96 -3.79
C LEU A 12 -5.63 -3.56 -4.11
N TYR A 13 -6.28 -2.84 -5.04
CA TYR A 13 -5.92 -1.46 -5.38
C TYR A 13 -6.06 -0.50 -4.21
N MET A 14 -7.08 -0.68 -3.37
CA MET A 14 -7.26 0.13 -2.16
C MET A 14 -6.10 -0.05 -1.18
N PHE A 15 -5.69 -1.30 -0.91
CA PHE A 15 -4.55 -1.58 -0.04
C PHE A 15 -3.23 -1.07 -0.64
N HIS A 16 -3.00 -1.32 -1.93
CA HIS A 16 -1.80 -0.85 -2.61
C HIS A 16 -1.67 0.68 -2.58
N THR A 17 -2.75 1.40 -2.91
CA THR A 17 -2.78 2.87 -2.87
C THR A 17 -2.50 3.39 -1.47
N SER A 18 -3.09 2.76 -0.45
CA SER A 18 -2.90 3.17 0.94
C SER A 18 -1.47 2.93 1.43
N ALA A 19 -0.85 1.81 1.06
CA ALA A 19 0.57 1.56 1.33
C ALA A 19 1.47 2.58 0.61
N MET A 20 1.16 2.95 -0.63
CA MET A 20 1.90 3.98 -1.38
C MET A 20 1.80 5.37 -0.74
N GLN A 21 0.64 5.72 -0.16
CA GLN A 21 0.48 6.93 0.66
C GLN A 21 1.32 6.85 1.94
N GLY A 22 1.30 5.71 2.64
CA GLY A 22 2.11 5.48 3.83
C GLY A 22 3.63 5.49 3.56
N LEU A 23 4.06 5.18 2.33
CA LEU A 23 5.45 5.33 1.90
C LEU A 23 5.85 6.79 1.64
N GLY A 24 4.90 7.73 1.72
CA GLY A 24 5.12 9.13 1.35
C GLY A 24 5.29 9.34 -0.17
N LYS A 25 4.89 8.37 -1.00
CA LYS A 25 4.96 8.49 -2.47
C LYS A 25 3.70 9.09 -3.09
N MET A 26 2.63 9.23 -2.31
CA MET A 26 1.40 9.90 -2.68
C MET A 26 0.94 10.80 -1.54
N ALA A 27 0.37 11.97 -1.87
CA ALA A 27 -0.33 12.79 -0.89
C ALA A 27 -1.62 12.09 -0.44
N ASP A 28 -1.92 12.15 0.84
CA ASP A 28 -3.23 11.76 1.35
C ASP A 28 -4.32 12.77 0.88
N PRO A 29 -5.62 12.48 1.07
CA PRO A 29 -6.69 13.40 0.68
C PRO A 29 -6.66 14.77 1.39
N THR A 30 -5.85 14.93 2.44
CA THR A 30 -5.62 16.20 3.14
C THR A 30 -4.45 16.99 2.55
N GLY A 31 -3.78 16.44 1.52
CA GLY A 31 -2.60 17.02 0.89
C GLY A 31 -1.29 16.73 1.64
N LYS A 32 -1.34 15.95 2.74
CA LYS A 32 -0.15 15.66 3.55
C LYS A 32 0.54 14.40 3.06
N VAL A 33 1.85 14.48 2.92
CA VAL A 33 2.71 13.34 2.64
C VAL A 33 3.23 12.84 3.97
N ASN A 34 2.63 11.77 4.49
CA ASN A 34 3.00 11.18 5.77
C ASN A 34 3.72 9.85 5.55
N ARG A 35 5.03 9.82 5.78
CA ARG A 35 5.80 8.58 5.84
C ARG A 35 5.49 7.84 7.15
N ASN A 36 4.87 6.67 7.05
CA ASN A 36 4.59 5.76 8.14
C ASN A 36 4.94 4.32 7.72
N LEU A 37 6.19 3.94 7.94
CA LEU A 37 6.70 2.62 7.55
C LEU A 37 6.03 1.48 8.34
N GLU A 38 5.64 1.70 9.59
CA GLU A 38 4.93 0.67 10.37
C GLU A 38 3.58 0.32 9.72
N TYR A 39 2.82 1.34 9.32
CA TYR A 39 1.57 1.16 8.59
C TYR A 39 1.76 0.42 7.26
N VAL A 40 2.81 0.77 6.51
CA VAL A 40 3.15 0.10 5.24
C VAL A 40 3.46 -1.37 5.48
N SER A 41 4.27 -1.68 6.50
CA SER A 41 4.61 -3.07 6.86
C SER A 41 3.36 -3.89 7.16
N GLN A 42 2.46 -3.36 7.99
CA GLN A 42 1.19 -4.02 8.32
C GLN A 42 0.32 -4.24 7.07
N THR A 43 0.31 -3.29 6.14
CA THR A 43 -0.46 -3.41 4.90
C THR A 43 0.12 -4.48 3.98
N ILE A 44 1.45 -4.58 3.89
CA ILE A 44 2.13 -5.67 3.16
C ILE A 44 1.75 -7.02 3.77
N ASP A 45 1.82 -7.17 5.09
CA ASP A 45 1.46 -8.41 5.80
C ASP A 45 -0.01 -8.82 5.53
N LEU A 46 -0.92 -7.84 5.49
CA LEU A 46 -2.33 -8.08 5.13
C LEU A 46 -2.49 -8.57 3.69
N MET A 47 -1.78 -7.96 2.73
CA MET A 47 -1.82 -8.38 1.33
C MET A 47 -1.18 -9.77 1.13
N GLU A 48 -0.13 -10.10 1.90
CA GLU A 48 0.44 -11.45 1.92
C GLU A 48 -0.56 -12.47 2.46
N MET A 49 -1.23 -12.16 3.56
CA MET A 49 -2.30 -13.00 4.11
C MET A 49 -3.42 -13.22 3.09
N LEU A 50 -3.83 -12.17 2.36
CA LEU A 50 -4.82 -12.30 1.29
C LEU A 50 -4.35 -13.29 0.22
N LYS A 51 -3.10 -13.17 -0.25
CA LYS A 51 -2.51 -14.11 -1.21
C LYS A 51 -2.63 -15.56 -0.73
N ASP A 52 -2.25 -15.81 0.52
CA ASP A 52 -2.26 -17.17 1.08
C ASP A 52 -3.68 -17.71 1.27
N LYS A 53 -4.63 -16.86 1.71
CA LYS A 53 -6.02 -17.27 1.95
C LYS A 53 -6.84 -17.42 0.67
N THR A 54 -6.47 -16.73 -0.40
CA THR A 54 -7.21 -16.79 -1.68
C THR A 54 -6.55 -17.72 -2.71
N LYS A 55 -5.41 -18.33 -2.39
CA LYS A 55 -4.73 -19.30 -3.27
C LYS A 55 -5.67 -20.39 -3.77
N GLY A 56 -5.71 -20.56 -5.09
CA GLY A 56 -6.60 -21.52 -5.77
C GLY A 56 -8.07 -21.09 -5.88
N ASN A 57 -8.44 -19.93 -5.33
CA ASN A 57 -9.79 -19.35 -5.41
C ASN A 57 -9.86 -18.08 -6.28
N ILE A 58 -8.73 -17.59 -6.80
CA ILE A 58 -8.62 -16.44 -7.71
C ILE A 58 -8.04 -16.87 -9.05
N SER A 59 -8.31 -16.07 -10.09
CA SER A 59 -7.72 -16.32 -11.42
C SER A 59 -6.23 -16.03 -11.44
N GLU A 60 -5.51 -16.67 -12.37
CA GLU A 60 -4.07 -16.50 -12.55
C GLU A 60 -3.68 -15.04 -12.82
N ASP A 61 -4.54 -14.29 -13.53
CA ASP A 61 -4.32 -12.87 -13.80
C ASP A 61 -4.33 -12.03 -12.52
N ILE A 62 -5.28 -12.30 -11.62
CA ILE A 62 -5.38 -11.61 -10.33
C ILE A 62 -4.22 -11.99 -9.41
N GLU A 63 -3.84 -13.27 -9.40
CA GLU A 63 -2.70 -13.75 -8.63
C GLU A 63 -1.41 -13.03 -9.06
N LYS A 64 -1.16 -12.92 -10.38
CA LYS A 64 -0.02 -12.16 -10.92
C LYS A 64 -0.04 -10.69 -10.53
N VAL A 65 -1.22 -10.05 -10.55
CA VAL A 65 -1.35 -8.65 -10.12
C VAL A 65 -1.02 -8.50 -8.64
N LEU A 66 -1.55 -9.36 -7.79
CA LEU A 66 -1.27 -9.35 -6.35
C LEU A 66 0.22 -9.55 -6.06
N GLU A 67 0.87 -10.49 -6.74
CA GLU A 67 2.31 -10.72 -6.63
C GLU A 67 3.14 -9.51 -7.09
N GLY A 68 2.74 -8.88 -8.18
CA GLY A 68 3.37 -7.66 -8.68
C GLY A 68 3.26 -6.51 -7.68
N MET A 69 2.07 -6.27 -7.14
CA MET A 69 1.81 -5.24 -6.12
C MET A 69 2.64 -5.50 -4.86
N LEU A 70 2.67 -6.73 -4.35
CA LEU A 70 3.48 -7.09 -3.19
C LEU A 70 4.98 -6.87 -3.43
N SER A 71 5.47 -7.25 -4.61
CA SER A 71 6.88 -7.07 -4.98
C SER A 71 7.26 -5.60 -5.03
N GLU A 72 6.43 -4.77 -5.66
CA GLU A 72 6.62 -3.33 -5.72
C GLU A 72 6.61 -2.70 -4.32
N LEU A 73 5.62 -3.04 -3.48
CA LEU A 73 5.51 -2.48 -2.13
C LEU A 73 6.71 -2.86 -1.25
N ARG A 74 7.17 -4.11 -1.32
CA ARG A 74 8.36 -4.57 -0.57
C ARG A 74 9.62 -3.84 -0.99
N LEU A 75 9.85 -3.66 -2.31
CA LEU A 75 10.99 -2.90 -2.81
C LEU A 75 10.93 -1.45 -2.31
N ASN A 76 9.79 -0.78 -2.50
CA ASN A 76 9.60 0.58 -2.05
C ASN A 76 9.76 0.72 -0.53
N TYR A 77 9.29 -0.26 0.25
CA TYR A 77 9.44 -0.29 1.70
C TYR A 77 10.91 -0.40 2.12
N VAL A 78 11.69 -1.28 1.50
CA VAL A 78 13.12 -1.43 1.80
C VAL A 78 13.88 -0.17 1.41
N ASP A 79 13.63 0.36 0.22
CA ASP A 79 14.26 1.60 -0.26
C ASP A 79 13.94 2.78 0.66
N GLU A 80 12.68 2.91 1.05
CA GLU A 80 12.24 3.99 1.92
C GLU A 80 12.76 3.80 3.34
N LYS A 81 12.80 2.57 3.87
CA LYS A 81 13.39 2.25 5.19
C LYS A 81 14.89 2.55 5.27
N ALA A 82 15.61 2.46 4.16
CA ALA A 82 17.03 2.80 4.10
C ALA A 82 17.29 4.33 4.16
N LYS A 83 16.28 5.17 3.92
CA LYS A 83 16.42 6.63 4.01
C LYS A 83 16.34 7.12 5.46
N PRO A 84 17.15 8.13 5.84
CA PRO A 84 17.01 8.79 7.13
C PRO A 84 15.58 9.28 7.35
N GLU A 85 15.10 9.30 8.59
CA GLU A 85 13.82 9.96 8.91
C GLU A 85 13.94 11.46 8.61
N GLU A 86 13.36 11.90 7.49
CA GLU A 86 13.07 13.31 7.29
C GLU A 86 12.03 13.69 8.34
N LYS A 87 12.45 14.51 9.32
CA LYS A 87 11.59 15.06 10.36
C LYS A 87 10.36 15.67 9.70
N LYS A 88 9.17 15.18 10.08
CA LYS A 88 7.88 15.80 9.74
C LYS A 88 8.00 17.31 9.95
N VAL A 89 7.95 18.07 8.86
CA VAL A 89 7.64 19.50 8.96
C VAL A 89 6.18 19.54 9.38
N GLU A 90 5.96 19.61 10.70
CA GLU A 90 4.67 20.01 11.25
C GLU A 90 4.39 21.41 10.69
N GLU A 91 3.64 21.50 9.60
CA GLU A 91 2.89 22.70 9.30
C GLU A 91 1.95 22.94 10.48
N LYS A 92 2.39 23.80 11.40
CA LYS A 92 1.55 24.38 12.44
C LYS A 92 0.26 24.87 11.78
N PRO A 93 -0.91 24.68 12.42
CA PRO A 93 -2.13 25.32 11.94
C PRO A 93 -1.84 26.82 11.85
N LYS A 94 -2.04 27.40 10.66
CA LYS A 94 -2.22 28.85 10.57
C LYS A 94 -3.56 29.13 11.23
N ASP A 95 -3.50 29.59 12.47
CA ASP A 95 -4.61 30.30 13.08
C ASP A 95 -4.84 31.58 12.26
N GLU A 96 -5.96 31.63 11.52
CA GLU A 96 -6.63 32.86 11.08
C GLU A 96 -8.15 32.72 11.22
#